data_AF-A0A059LQ09-F1
#
_entry.id   AF-A0A059LQ09-F1
#
_cell.length_a   1.000
_cell.length_b   1.000
_cell.length_c   1.000
_cell.angle_alpha   90.00
_cell.angle_beta   90.00
_cell.angle_gamma   90.00
#
_symmetry.space_group_name_H-M   'P 1'
#
loop_
_entity.id
_entity.type
_entity.pdbx_description
1 polymer ?
#
loop_
_entity_poly.entity_id
_entity_poly.type
_entity_poly.pdbx_seq_one_letter_code
_entity_poly.pdbx_strand_id
1 'polypeptide(L)'
;MASNEVESKDLHSVSRLSRDPGYASTMAQVRSVLSDDSSEAAAGETQAPTASPSRDQELYELLVSGMRYVNEIEGEIAAVHALLQDLYAPRFPELRELVKDPLDYARAVCELGNEVEERCPGLERLLSPALVMAVAVVATTSSGTELTSGQLKAALEAAARVLALDADRGAILA
;
A
#
# COMPACT_ATOMS: atom_id res chain seq x y z
N MET A 1 16.60 15.67 -20.05
CA MET A 1 16.24 14.24 -20.00
C MET A 1 16.91 13.48 -18.85
N ALA A 2 17.24 14.13 -17.72
CA ALA A 2 17.99 13.49 -16.62
C ALA A 2 17.17 13.26 -15.33
N SER A 3 15.93 13.73 -15.25
CA SER A 3 15.16 13.70 -13.99
C SER A 3 14.43 12.38 -13.72
N ASN A 4 14.20 11.54 -14.75
CA ASN A 4 13.38 10.34 -14.61
C ASN A 4 14.12 9.14 -13.97
N GLU A 5 15.46 9.19 -13.92
CA GLU A 5 16.30 8.07 -13.50
C GLU A 5 16.63 8.10 -11.99
N VAL A 6 16.41 9.25 -11.34
CA VAL A 6 16.66 9.44 -9.90
C VAL A 6 15.41 9.03 -9.10
N GLU A 7 14.21 9.51 -9.47
CA GLU A 7 12.95 9.19 -8.77
C GLU A 7 12.57 7.71 -8.86
N SER A 8 12.81 7.05 -10.00
CA SER A 8 12.57 5.62 -10.15
C SER A 8 13.53 4.79 -9.26
N LYS A 9 14.78 5.25 -9.09
CA LYS A 9 15.77 4.58 -8.24
C LYS A 9 15.38 4.61 -6.77
N ASP A 10 14.76 5.68 -6.31
CA ASP A 10 14.33 5.83 -4.92
C ASP A 10 13.16 4.92 -4.60
N LEU A 11 12.15 4.80 -5.49
CA LEU A 11 11.05 3.85 -5.33
C LEU A 11 11.54 2.38 -5.33
N HIS A 12 12.51 2.06 -6.20
CA HIS A 12 13.13 0.73 -6.23
C HIS A 12 14.00 0.42 -5.00
N SER A 13 14.47 1.44 -4.28
CA SER A 13 15.26 1.27 -3.05
C SER A 13 14.38 0.95 -1.83
N VAL A 14 13.15 1.49 -1.81
CA VAL A 14 12.16 1.25 -0.75
C VAL A 14 11.33 0.00 -1.00
N SER A 15 11.15 -0.41 -2.26
CA SER A 15 10.37 -1.61 -2.65
C SER A 15 11.17 -2.92 -2.54
N ARG A 16 11.63 -3.25 -1.33
CA ARG A 16 12.50 -4.43 -1.12
C ARG A 16 11.72 -5.74 -1.17
N LEU A 17 10.46 -5.75 -0.72
CA LEU A 17 9.62 -6.96 -0.71
C LEU A 17 9.26 -7.45 -2.10
N SER A 18 9.02 -6.55 -3.06
CA SER A 18 8.78 -6.95 -4.47
C SER A 18 9.94 -7.73 -5.09
N ARG A 19 11.13 -7.66 -4.48
CA ARG A 19 12.34 -8.33 -4.97
C ARG A 19 12.64 -9.61 -4.23
N ASP A 20 11.96 -9.89 -3.12
CA ASP A 20 12.11 -11.15 -2.40
C ASP A 20 11.31 -12.25 -3.13
N PRO A 21 11.97 -13.27 -3.72
CA PRO A 21 11.26 -14.39 -4.32
C PRO A 21 10.41 -15.17 -3.31
N GLY A 22 10.76 -15.12 -2.01
CA GLY A 22 9.97 -15.73 -0.94
C GLY A 22 8.63 -15.04 -0.73
N TYR A 23 8.57 -13.72 -0.89
CA TYR A 23 7.33 -12.94 -0.79
C TYR A 23 6.34 -13.36 -1.87
N ALA A 24 6.79 -13.41 -3.13
CA ALA A 24 5.96 -13.83 -4.25
C ALA A 24 5.43 -15.26 -4.10
N SER A 25 6.28 -16.19 -3.61
CA SER A 25 5.87 -17.57 -3.36
C SER A 25 4.83 -17.67 -2.24
N THR A 26 5.02 -16.92 -1.15
CA THR A 26 4.12 -16.96 0.02
C THR A 26 2.78 -16.34 -0.32
N MET A 27 2.76 -15.20 -1.04
CA MET A 27 1.52 -14.58 -1.52
C MET A 27 0.76 -15.47 -2.52
N ALA A 28 1.48 -16.21 -3.37
CA ALA A 28 0.87 -17.18 -4.28
C ALA A 28 0.23 -18.36 -3.51
N GLN A 29 0.89 -18.87 -2.47
CA GLN A 29 0.36 -19.94 -1.62
C GLN A 29 -0.86 -19.48 -0.82
N VAL A 30 -0.80 -18.30 -0.18
CA VAL A 30 -1.96 -17.70 0.52
C VAL A 30 -3.14 -17.56 -0.43
N ARG A 31 -2.92 -17.04 -1.65
CA ARG A 31 -3.98 -16.90 -2.66
C ARG A 31 -4.55 -18.24 -3.12
N SER A 32 -3.73 -19.29 -3.23
CA SER A 32 -4.18 -20.64 -3.57
C SER A 32 -5.05 -21.25 -2.48
N VAL A 33 -4.63 -21.15 -1.21
CA VAL A 33 -5.38 -21.67 -0.07
C VAL A 33 -6.73 -20.96 0.05
N LEU A 34 -6.77 -19.63 -0.14
CA LEU A 34 -8.03 -18.86 -0.16
C LEU A 34 -8.98 -19.30 -1.29
N SER A 35 -8.45 -19.73 -2.44
CA SER A 35 -9.29 -20.28 -3.52
C SER A 35 -9.77 -21.72 -3.24
N ASP A 36 -8.95 -22.55 -2.59
CA ASP A 36 -9.27 -23.95 -2.32
C ASP A 36 -10.32 -24.10 -1.19
N ASP A 37 -10.31 -23.21 -0.19
CA ASP A 37 -11.28 -23.21 0.92
C ASP A 37 -12.73 -22.89 0.47
N SER A 38 -12.90 -22.31 -0.73
CA SER A 38 -14.22 -22.13 -1.35
C SER A 38 -14.82 -23.43 -1.91
N SER A 39 -14.05 -24.54 -1.92
CA SER A 39 -14.44 -25.83 -2.50
C SER A 39 -14.43 -27.01 -1.53
N GLU A 40 -13.86 -26.91 -0.32
CA GLU A 40 -13.67 -28.07 0.56
C GLU A 40 -14.64 -28.12 1.75
N ALA A 41 -15.94 -28.16 1.45
CA ALA A 41 -16.96 -28.68 2.35
C ALA A 41 -17.31 -30.14 2.00
N ALA A 42 -16.33 -31.02 1.79
CA ALA A 42 -16.56 -32.47 1.80
C ALA A 42 -15.25 -33.29 1.81
N ALA A 43 -15.23 -34.28 2.71
CA ALA A 43 -14.52 -35.56 2.67
C ALA A 43 -13.23 -35.72 3.50
N GLY A 44 -13.42 -36.29 4.71
CA GLY A 44 -12.98 -37.66 5.00
C GLY A 44 -11.50 -37.88 5.33
N GLU A 45 -11.23 -38.12 6.61
CA GLU A 45 -9.99 -38.69 7.16
C GLU A 45 -9.65 -40.06 6.53
N THR A 46 -8.39 -40.30 6.12
CA THR A 46 -7.70 -41.62 6.18
C THR A 46 -6.16 -41.48 6.05
N GLN A 47 -5.48 -41.44 7.21
CA GLN A 47 -4.28 -42.18 7.65
C GLN A 47 -3.19 -42.72 6.66
N ALA A 48 -1.91 -42.30 6.84
CA ALA A 48 -0.69 -43.14 6.84
C ALA A 48 0.59 -42.33 7.25
N PRO A 49 1.63 -42.93 7.87
CA PRO A 49 2.81 -42.23 8.37
C PRO A 49 3.92 -42.17 7.32
N THR A 50 3.97 -41.09 6.56
CA THR A 50 5.19 -40.65 5.85
C THR A 50 5.66 -39.36 6.49
N ALA A 51 6.95 -39.07 6.43
CA ALA A 51 7.58 -37.84 6.90
C ALA A 51 7.16 -36.61 6.04
N SER A 52 5.85 -36.46 5.85
CA SER A 52 5.18 -35.30 5.31
C SER A 52 4.65 -34.55 6.53
N PRO A 53 4.90 -33.23 6.67
CA PRO A 53 4.23 -32.46 7.70
C PRO A 53 2.72 -32.69 7.58
N SER A 54 2.03 -32.85 8.71
CA SER A 54 0.57 -32.89 8.68
C SER A 54 0.07 -31.60 8.04
N ARG A 55 -1.10 -31.65 7.39
CA ARG A 55 -1.72 -30.46 6.79
C ARG A 55 -1.76 -29.27 7.79
N ASP A 56 -2.00 -29.55 9.06
CA ASP A 56 -1.98 -28.55 10.15
C ASP A 56 -0.60 -27.92 10.38
N GLN A 57 0.49 -28.68 10.23
CA GLN A 57 1.85 -28.17 10.36
C GLN A 57 2.23 -27.29 9.17
N GLU A 58 1.84 -27.66 7.95
CA GLU A 58 2.06 -26.84 6.75
C GLU A 58 1.29 -25.52 6.84
N LEU A 59 0.04 -25.55 7.30
CA LEU A 59 -0.78 -24.36 7.54
C LEU A 59 -0.18 -23.45 8.63
N TYR A 60 0.31 -24.04 9.72
CA TYR A 60 0.96 -23.29 10.78
C TYR A 60 2.26 -22.61 10.31
N GLU A 61 3.09 -23.32 9.54
CA GLU A 61 4.30 -22.74 8.95
C GLU A 61 3.98 -21.62 7.95
N LEU A 62 2.93 -21.77 7.14
CA LEU A 62 2.45 -20.74 6.23
C LEU A 62 1.95 -19.51 7.00
N LEU A 63 1.20 -19.70 8.09
CA LEU A 63 0.72 -18.61 8.94
C LEU A 63 1.87 -17.82 9.57
N VAL A 64 2.86 -18.52 10.15
CA VAL A 64 4.04 -17.88 10.75
C VAL A 64 4.85 -17.14 9.69
N SER A 65 5.02 -17.72 8.50
CA SER A 65 5.68 -17.07 7.37
C SER A 65 4.91 -15.83 6.91
N GLY A 66 3.58 -15.93 6.77
CA GLY A 66 2.70 -14.82 6.41
C GLY A 66 2.79 -13.68 7.42
N MET A 67 2.77 -13.98 8.71
CA MET A 67 2.84 -12.96 9.76
C MET A 67 4.18 -12.19 9.75
N ARG A 68 5.28 -12.84 9.36
CA ARG A 68 6.55 -12.15 9.10
C ARG A 68 6.39 -11.14 7.97
N TYR A 69 5.79 -11.56 6.85
CA TYR A 69 5.58 -10.68 5.71
C TYR A 69 4.62 -9.53 6.00
N VAL A 70 3.61 -9.72 6.86
CA VAL A 70 2.75 -8.61 7.34
C VAL A 70 3.57 -7.51 8.00
N ASN A 71 4.49 -7.87 8.89
CA ASN A 71 5.35 -6.88 9.56
C ASN A 71 6.30 -6.19 8.56
N GLU A 72 6.87 -6.95 7.63
CA GLU A 72 7.70 -6.38 6.57
C GLU A 72 6.89 -5.41 5.68
N ILE A 73 5.65 -5.76 5.32
CA ILE A 73 4.73 -4.91 4.56
C ILE A 73 4.44 -3.60 5.31
N GLU A 74 4.14 -3.66 6.62
CA GLU A 74 3.91 -2.47 7.44
C GLU A 74 5.12 -1.53 7.43
N GLY A 75 6.32 -2.10 7.52
CA GLY A 75 7.57 -1.34 7.38
C GLY A 75 7.73 -0.70 6.01
N GLU A 76 7.40 -1.40 4.92
CA GLU A 76 7.46 -0.86 3.56
C GLU A 76 6.40 0.22 3.33
N ILE A 77 5.17 0.06 3.84
CA ILE A 77 4.13 1.09 3.80
C ILE A 77 4.63 2.38 4.46
N ALA A 78 5.23 2.30 5.64
CA ALA A 78 5.78 3.47 6.32
C ALA A 78 6.90 4.16 5.51
N ALA A 79 7.78 3.37 4.89
CA ALA A 79 8.88 3.90 4.07
C ALA A 79 8.37 4.58 2.79
N VAL A 80 7.44 3.94 2.07
CA VAL A 80 6.84 4.50 0.85
C VAL A 80 5.98 5.71 1.18
N HIS A 81 5.29 5.73 2.33
CA HIS A 81 4.54 6.88 2.79
C HIS A 81 5.43 8.11 3.04
N ALA A 82 6.59 7.92 3.68
CA ALA A 82 7.56 9.01 3.86
C ALA A 82 8.05 9.56 2.50
N LEU A 83 8.39 8.68 1.57
CA LEU A 83 8.76 9.07 0.21
C LEU A 83 7.62 9.84 -0.50
N LEU A 84 6.39 9.38 -0.37
CA LEU A 84 5.21 10.01 -0.95
C LEU A 84 5.00 11.43 -0.37
N GLN A 85 5.17 11.60 0.94
CA GLN A 85 5.11 12.91 1.59
C GLN A 85 6.19 13.86 1.04
N ASP A 86 7.41 13.36 0.83
CA ASP A 86 8.50 14.18 0.27
C ASP A 86 8.25 14.57 -1.20
N LEU A 87 7.71 13.65 -2.01
CA LEU A 87 7.37 13.90 -3.41
C LEU A 87 6.21 14.89 -3.57
N TYR A 88 5.20 14.83 -2.69
CA TYR A 88 4.01 15.66 -2.76
C TYR A 88 4.11 16.97 -1.96
N ALA A 89 5.11 17.09 -1.07
CA ALA A 89 5.39 18.28 -0.29
C ALA A 89 5.51 19.58 -1.12
N PRO A 90 6.09 19.61 -2.34
CA PRO A 90 6.14 20.84 -3.14
C PRO A 90 4.76 21.33 -3.57
N ARG A 91 3.76 20.44 -3.70
CA ARG A 91 2.40 20.78 -4.15
C ARG A 91 1.48 21.19 -3.02
N PHE A 92 1.50 20.41 -1.94
CA PHE A 92 0.59 20.61 -0.83
C PHE A 92 1.22 20.11 0.48
N PRO A 93 2.19 20.86 1.04
CA PRO A 93 2.97 20.43 2.19
C PRO A 93 2.13 20.21 3.45
N GLU A 94 1.00 20.92 3.57
CA GLU A 94 0.10 20.87 4.72
C GLU A 94 -0.68 19.54 4.81
N LEU A 95 -0.81 18.79 3.71
CA LEU A 95 -1.52 17.51 3.69
C LEU A 95 -0.95 16.52 4.71
N ARG A 96 0.36 16.58 4.99
CA ARG A 96 1.05 15.68 5.93
C ARG A 96 0.61 15.88 7.37
N GLU A 97 0.19 17.09 7.72
CA GLU A 97 -0.27 17.43 9.07
C GLU A 97 -1.75 17.12 9.25
N LEU A 98 -2.51 17.27 8.16
CA LEU A 98 -3.95 17.01 8.10
C LEU A 98 -4.24 15.50 8.12
N VAL A 99 -3.52 14.71 7.32
CA VAL A 99 -3.75 13.27 7.16
C VAL A 99 -2.56 12.49 7.69
N LYS A 100 -2.75 11.88 8.88
CA LYS A 100 -1.72 11.08 9.55
C LYS A 100 -1.69 9.62 9.09
N ASP A 101 -2.81 9.13 8.59
CA ASP A 101 -2.92 7.74 8.15
C ASP A 101 -2.30 7.57 6.76
N PRO A 102 -1.37 6.60 6.57
CA PRO A 102 -0.70 6.39 5.28
C PRO A 102 -1.65 6.05 4.12
N LEU A 103 -2.72 5.31 4.37
CA LEU A 103 -3.66 4.88 3.34
C LEU A 103 -4.56 6.04 2.91
N ASP A 104 -5.08 6.76 3.88
CA ASP A 104 -5.89 7.96 3.63
C ASP A 104 -5.05 9.02 2.90
N TYR A 105 -3.77 9.17 3.27
CA TYR A 105 -2.86 10.08 2.57
C TYR A 105 -2.65 9.64 1.12
N ALA A 106 -2.37 8.36 0.87
CA ALA A 106 -2.19 7.84 -0.48
C ALA A 106 -3.45 8.02 -1.34
N ARG A 107 -4.64 7.73 -0.79
CA ARG A 107 -5.92 7.95 -1.47
C ARG A 107 -6.17 9.43 -1.75
N ALA A 108 -5.85 10.30 -0.79
CA ALA A 108 -5.98 11.73 -0.98
C ALA A 108 -5.06 12.26 -2.08
N VAL A 109 -3.80 11.81 -2.15
CA VAL A 109 -2.89 12.21 -3.25
C VAL A 109 -3.39 11.72 -4.61
N CYS A 110 -3.92 10.49 -4.69
CA CYS A 110 -4.54 9.97 -5.92
C CYS A 110 -5.75 10.80 -6.35
N GLU A 111 -6.56 11.27 -5.40
CA GLU A 111 -7.76 12.06 -5.69
C GLU A 111 -7.44 13.53 -5.96
N LEU A 112 -6.44 14.13 -5.31
CA LEU A 112 -6.13 15.55 -5.50
C LEU A 112 -5.25 15.80 -6.73
N GLY A 113 -4.19 15.00 -6.92
CA GLY A 113 -3.21 15.23 -7.98
C GLY A 113 -2.63 16.65 -7.98
N ASN A 114 -2.63 17.33 -9.13
CA ASN A 114 -2.21 18.73 -9.21
C ASN A 114 -3.34 19.74 -8.98
N GLU A 115 -4.60 19.31 -9.05
CA GLU A 115 -5.79 20.18 -9.01
C GLU A 115 -6.43 20.12 -7.62
N VAL A 116 -5.65 20.47 -6.59
CA VAL A 116 -6.06 20.31 -5.18
C VAL A 116 -7.41 20.99 -4.91
N GLU A 117 -7.56 22.25 -5.29
CA GLU A 117 -8.79 23.03 -5.00
C GLU A 117 -10.04 22.45 -5.68
N GLU A 118 -9.93 22.08 -6.96
CA GLU A 118 -11.06 21.58 -7.74
C GLU A 118 -11.47 20.16 -7.31
N ARG A 119 -10.50 19.35 -6.88
CA ARG A 119 -10.70 17.93 -6.52
C ARG A 119 -10.90 17.69 -5.03
N CYS A 120 -10.81 18.74 -4.19
CA CYS A 120 -11.14 18.68 -2.75
C CYS A 120 -12.48 17.96 -2.44
N PRO A 121 -13.60 18.20 -3.18
CA PRO A 121 -14.87 17.52 -2.89
C PRO A 121 -14.81 15.99 -3.08
N GLY A 122 -13.87 15.48 -3.88
CA GLY A 122 -13.67 14.03 -4.04
C GLY A 122 -13.24 13.33 -2.74
N LEU A 123 -12.67 14.09 -1.79
CA LEU A 123 -12.23 13.57 -0.50
C LEU A 123 -13.38 13.27 0.47
N GLU A 124 -14.61 13.72 0.21
CA GLU A 124 -15.78 13.47 1.08
C GLU A 124 -16.06 11.98 1.31
N ARG A 125 -15.65 11.13 0.37
CA ARG A 125 -15.81 9.66 0.48
C ARG A 125 -14.67 8.99 1.24
N LEU A 126 -13.58 9.72 1.47
CA LEU A 126 -12.33 9.20 2.02
C LEU A 126 -12.10 9.72 3.45
N LEU A 127 -12.38 10.99 3.68
CA LEU A 127 -12.04 11.71 4.91
C LEU A 127 -13.31 12.22 5.62
N SER A 128 -13.19 12.50 6.92
CA SER A 128 -14.28 13.12 7.66
C SER A 128 -14.64 14.51 7.09
N PRO A 129 -15.90 14.96 7.15
CA PRO A 129 -16.30 16.27 6.63
C PRO A 129 -15.51 17.45 7.21
N ALA A 130 -15.12 17.34 8.49
CA ALA A 130 -14.28 18.33 9.15
C ALA A 130 -12.89 18.45 8.49
N LEU A 131 -12.32 17.31 8.10
CA LEU A 131 -11.01 17.27 7.46
C LEU A 131 -11.08 17.74 6.00
N VAL A 132 -12.15 17.41 5.27
CA VAL A 132 -12.38 17.94 3.91
C VAL A 132 -12.47 19.46 3.92
N MET A 133 -13.21 20.04 4.88
CA MET A 133 -13.28 21.49 5.04
C MET A 133 -11.91 22.09 5.38
N ALA A 134 -11.15 21.46 6.28
CA ALA A 134 -9.80 21.91 6.61
C ALA A 134 -8.88 21.89 5.38
N VAL A 135 -8.90 20.81 4.60
CA VAL A 135 -8.13 20.68 3.34
C VAL A 135 -8.54 21.76 2.35
N ALA A 136 -9.85 21.98 2.13
CA ALA A 136 -10.34 23.00 1.19
C ALA A 136 -9.92 24.41 1.60
N VAL A 137 -10.02 24.76 2.89
CA VAL A 137 -9.58 26.07 3.40
C VAL A 137 -8.07 26.22 3.23
N VAL A 138 -7.29 25.21 3.62
CA VAL A 138 -5.83 25.28 3.53
C VAL A 138 -5.38 25.31 2.07
N ALA A 139 -6.06 24.60 1.17
CA ALA A 139 -5.78 24.62 -0.27
C ALA A 139 -5.82 26.03 -0.85
N THR A 140 -6.82 26.85 -0.48
CA THR A 140 -6.95 28.25 -0.94
C THR A 140 -5.83 29.17 -0.44
N THR A 141 -5.13 28.78 0.62
CA THR A 141 -4.02 29.54 1.21
C THR A 141 -2.66 28.89 1.00
N SER A 142 -2.62 27.72 0.35
CA SER A 142 -1.39 26.97 0.17
C SER A 142 -0.49 27.67 -0.84
N SER A 143 0.79 27.75 -0.50
CA SER A 143 1.83 28.36 -1.35
C SER A 143 2.55 27.34 -2.23
N GLY A 144 1.99 26.12 -2.34
CA GLY A 144 2.58 25.04 -3.12
C GLY A 144 2.64 25.32 -4.61
N THR A 145 3.66 24.75 -5.26
CA THR A 145 3.89 24.84 -6.70
C THR A 145 3.34 23.60 -7.40
N GLU A 146 2.83 23.76 -8.63
CA GLU A 146 2.42 22.62 -9.44
C GLU A 146 3.59 21.66 -9.69
N LEU A 147 3.35 20.35 -9.51
CA LEU A 147 4.34 19.33 -9.83
C LEU A 147 4.44 19.14 -11.33
N THR A 148 5.64 18.88 -11.82
CA THR A 148 5.81 18.45 -13.22
C THR A 148 5.15 17.10 -13.44
N SER A 149 4.81 16.79 -14.70
CA SER A 149 4.18 15.50 -15.04
C SER A 149 5.00 14.28 -14.58
N GLY A 150 6.33 14.38 -14.53
CA GLY A 150 7.20 13.31 -14.01
C GLY A 150 7.05 13.12 -12.51
N GLN A 151 7.18 14.21 -11.74
CA GLN A 151 7.05 14.21 -10.29
C GLN A 151 5.65 13.77 -9.83
N LEU A 152 4.61 14.25 -10.51
CA LEU A 152 3.25 13.82 -10.23
C LEU A 152 3.06 12.32 -10.48
N LYS A 153 3.62 11.80 -11.58
CA LYS A 153 3.57 10.37 -11.89
C LYS A 153 4.30 9.55 -10.81
N ALA A 154 5.46 9.99 -10.36
CA ALA A 154 6.20 9.33 -9.28
C ALA A 154 5.40 9.32 -7.96
N ALA A 155 4.76 10.44 -7.60
CA ALA A 155 3.89 10.51 -6.43
C ALA A 155 2.69 9.56 -6.55
N LEU A 156 2.03 9.52 -7.72
CA LEU A 156 0.90 8.60 -7.95
C LEU A 156 1.34 7.14 -7.94
N GLU A 157 2.51 6.81 -8.46
CA GLU A 157 3.07 5.45 -8.41
C GLU A 157 3.38 5.03 -6.96
N ALA A 158 3.96 5.93 -6.16
CA ALA A 158 4.19 5.68 -4.74
C ALA A 158 2.87 5.51 -3.96
N ALA A 159 1.85 6.34 -4.24
CA ALA A 159 0.53 6.19 -3.64
C ALA A 159 -0.14 4.85 -4.03
N ALA A 160 -0.08 4.45 -5.30
CA ALA A 160 -0.58 3.16 -5.75
C ALA A 160 0.16 1.99 -5.09
N ARG A 161 1.47 2.13 -4.84
CA ARG A 161 2.27 1.13 -4.14
C ARG A 161 1.82 0.92 -2.70
N VAL A 162 1.54 2.00 -1.96
CA VAL A 162 0.99 1.93 -0.60
C VAL A 162 -0.32 1.13 -0.58
N LEU A 163 -1.23 1.41 -1.52
CA LEU A 163 -2.52 0.71 -1.60
C LEU A 163 -2.38 -0.76 -2.00
N ALA A 164 -1.44 -1.09 -2.87
CA ALA A 164 -1.16 -2.49 -3.24
C ALA A 164 -0.60 -3.28 -2.05
N LEU A 165 0.31 -2.69 -1.27
CA LEU A 165 0.86 -3.29 -0.06
C LEU A 165 -0.22 -3.54 1.00
N ASP A 166 -1.14 -2.59 1.19
CA ASP A 166 -2.28 -2.78 2.11
C ASP A 166 -3.21 -3.92 1.67
N ALA A 167 -3.48 -4.03 0.36
CA ALA A 167 -4.27 -5.14 -0.18
C ALA A 167 -3.57 -6.50 0.05
N ASP A 168 -2.25 -6.56 -0.14
CA ASP A 168 -1.48 -7.77 0.14
C ASP A 168 -1.51 -8.13 1.63
N ARG A 169 -1.36 -7.13 2.52
CA ARG A 169 -1.48 -7.32 3.98
C ARG A 169 -2.86 -7.86 4.37
N GLY A 170 -3.92 -7.29 3.80
CA GLY A 170 -5.29 -7.74 4.02
C GLY A 170 -5.51 -9.19 3.58
N ALA A 171 -4.90 -9.61 2.47
CA ALA A 171 -4.99 -10.98 1.97
C ALA A 171 -4.30 -12.02 2.87
N ILE A 172 -3.22 -11.64 3.59
CA ILE A 172 -2.53 -12.53 4.52
C ILE A 172 -3.30 -12.70 5.84
N LEU A 173 -4.07 -11.68 6.23
CA LEU A 173 -4.80 -11.64 7.51
C LEU A 173 -6.27 -12.11 7.41
N ALA A 174 -6.76 -12.35 6.19
CA ALA A 174 -8.14 -12.80 5.92
C ALA A 174 -8.29 -14.31 6.12
#